data_AF-A0A3C0L7L0-F1
#
_entry.id   AF-A0A3C0L7L0-F1
#
_cell.length_a   1.000
_cell.length_b   1.000
_cell.length_c   1.000
_cell.angle_alpha   90.00
_cell.angle_beta   90.00
_cell.angle_gamma   90.00
#
_symmetry.space_group_name_H-M   'P 1'
#
loop_
_entity.id
_entity.type
_entity.pdbx_description
1 polymer ?
#
loop_
_entity_poly.entity_id
_entity_poly.type
_entity_poly.pdbx_seq_one_letter_code
_entity_poly.pdbx_strand_id
1 'polypeptide(L)'
;MEILLTILYIFLGIGVFFNCLGSIGLLRFPDVYTRLHAATKATTFGSIFTSLAVIVYGFSRWNITGDSKFIVLALHTIVALVCLVITNPTGAHAIARAAHRSGVMPKQAVIDELKEAKLK
;
A
#
# COMPACT_ATOMS: atom_id res chain seq x y z
N MET A 1 14.08 -15.86 20.87
CA MET A 1 12.62 -15.59 20.94
C MET A 1 12.36 -14.10 21.09
N GLU A 2 12.93 -13.45 22.10
CA GLU A 2 12.81 -11.98 22.31
C GLU A 2 13.11 -11.15 21.05
N ILE A 3 14.28 -11.34 20.42
CA ILE A 3 14.70 -10.58 19.23
C ILE A 3 13.68 -10.69 18.08
N LEU A 4 13.12 -11.88 17.86
CA LEU A 4 12.13 -12.10 16.82
C LEU A 4 10.86 -11.31 17.11
N LEU A 5 10.36 -11.36 18.34
CA LEU A 5 9.17 -10.61 18.77
C LEU A 5 9.39 -9.11 18.60
N THR A 6 10.56 -8.60 18.97
CA THR A 6 10.90 -7.18 18.77
C THR A 6 10.83 -6.79 17.30
N ILE A 7 11.40 -7.60 16.39
CA ILE A 7 11.36 -7.33 14.94
C ILE A 7 9.91 -7.33 14.43
N LEU A 8 9.09 -8.29 14.86
CA LEU A 8 7.68 -8.38 14.47
C LEU A 8 6.89 -7.15 14.94
N TYR A 9 7.08 -6.72 16.18
CA TYR A 9 6.42 -5.53 16.70
C TYR A 9 6.86 -4.25 15.98
N ILE A 10 8.14 -4.13 15.60
CA ILE A 10 8.63 -2.99 14.82
C ILE A 10 7.94 -2.97 13.45
N PHE A 11 7.90 -4.10 12.73
CA PHE A 11 7.27 -4.17 11.42
C PHE A 11 5.77 -3.90 11.48
N LEU A 12 5.07 -4.46 12.47
CA LEU A 12 3.65 -4.19 12.68
C LEU A 12 3.41 -2.72 13.06
N GLY A 13 4.25 -2.13 13.92
CA GLY A 13 4.15 -0.74 14.32
C GLY A 13 4.29 0.21 13.14
N ILE A 14 5.31 0.00 12.30
CA ILE A 14 5.51 0.75 11.06
C ILE A 14 4.31 0.53 10.12
N GLY A 15 3.90 -0.72 9.91
CA GLY A 15 2.79 -1.08 9.04
C GLY A 15 1.47 -0.40 9.42
N VAL A 16 1.12 -0.44 10.70
CA VAL A 16 -0.09 0.22 11.23
C VAL A 16 0.01 1.73 11.12
N PHE A 17 1.16 2.31 11.49
CA PHE A 17 1.38 3.76 11.38
C PHE A 17 1.15 4.28 9.96
N PHE A 18 1.75 3.62 8.95
CA PHE A 18 1.57 4.01 7.55
C PHE A 18 0.15 3.78 7.02
N ASN A 19 -0.52 2.69 7.42
CA ASN A 19 -1.93 2.47 7.06
C ASN A 19 -2.84 3.55 7.69
N CYS A 20 -2.60 3.93 8.94
CA CYS A 20 -3.31 5.03 9.59
C CYS A 20 -3.08 6.36 8.87
N LEU A 21 -1.83 6.67 8.50
CA LEU A 21 -1.51 7.87 7.71
C LEU A 21 -2.21 7.85 6.34
N GLY A 22 -2.30 6.70 5.68
CA GLY A 22 -3.04 6.54 4.42
C GLY A 22 -4.52 6.85 4.58
N SER A 23 -5.14 6.33 5.63
CA SER A 23 -6.55 6.59 5.98
C SER A 23 -6.80 8.06 6.30
N ILE A 24 -5.95 8.68 7.13
CA ILE A 24 -6.04 10.10 7.47
C ILE A 24 -5.84 10.96 6.21
N GLY A 25 -4.87 10.63 5.35
CA GLY A 25 -4.63 11.32 4.09
C GLY A 25 -5.84 11.26 3.16
N LEU A 26 -6.51 10.11 3.07
CA LEU A 26 -7.74 9.96 2.30
C LEU A 26 -8.86 10.89 2.81
N LEU A 27 -8.99 11.08 4.11
CA LEU A 27 -10.02 11.96 4.69
C LEU A 27 -9.64 13.44 4.61
N ARG A 28 -8.37 13.79 4.73
CA ARG A 28 -7.89 15.18 4.86
C ARG A 28 -7.61 15.87 3.53
N PHE A 29 -7.22 15.13 2.49
CA PHE A 29 -6.80 15.76 1.24
C PHE A 29 -7.97 16.27 0.39
N PRO A 30 -7.82 17.46 -0.26
CA PRO A 30 -8.93 18.22 -0.82
C PRO A 30 -9.39 17.76 -2.22
N ASP A 31 -8.56 17.01 -2.94
CA ASP A 31 -8.85 16.55 -4.31
C ASP A 31 -8.56 15.05 -4.51
N VAL A 32 -9.05 14.50 -5.62
CA VAL A 32 -8.93 13.06 -5.93
C VAL A 32 -7.47 12.66 -6.11
N TYR A 33 -6.63 13.52 -6.68
CA TYR A 33 -5.24 13.20 -6.99
C TYR A 33 -4.36 13.15 -5.74
N THR A 34 -4.51 14.12 -4.84
CA THR A 34 -3.81 14.17 -3.55
C THR A 34 -4.31 13.07 -2.61
N ARG A 35 -5.61 12.76 -2.64
CA ARG A 35 -6.18 11.59 -1.96
C ARG A 35 -5.58 10.27 -2.46
N LEU A 36 -5.53 10.07 -3.78
CA LEU A 36 -4.92 8.89 -4.39
C LEU A 36 -3.42 8.80 -4.06
N HIS A 37 -2.69 9.92 -4.12
CA HIS A 37 -1.27 9.95 -3.78
C HIS A 37 -1.03 9.43 -2.36
N ALA A 38 -1.80 9.92 -1.40
CA ALA A 38 -1.69 9.52 0.00
C ALA A 38 -2.10 8.06 0.21
N ALA A 39 -3.27 7.68 -0.31
CA ALA A 39 -3.81 6.35 -0.13
C ALA A 39 -2.93 5.27 -0.78
N THR A 40 -2.45 5.48 -2.01
CA THR A 40 -1.67 4.48 -2.73
C THR A 40 -0.29 4.29 -2.10
N LYS A 41 0.43 5.38 -1.81
CA LYS A 41 1.80 5.28 -1.28
C LYS A 41 1.82 4.77 0.16
N ALA A 42 1.04 5.39 1.04
CA ALA A 42 1.08 5.07 2.47
C ALA A 42 0.51 3.66 2.73
N THR A 43 -0.60 3.29 2.08
CA THR A 43 -1.21 1.95 2.27
C THR A 43 -0.33 0.85 1.68
N THR A 44 0.24 1.02 0.47
CA THR A 44 1.16 -0.01 -0.08
C THR A 44 2.37 -0.20 0.81
N PHE A 45 2.99 0.89 1.29
CA PHE A 45 4.12 0.77 2.20
C PHE A 45 3.72 0.10 3.50
N GLY A 46 2.59 0.49 4.09
CA GLY A 46 2.04 -0.14 5.29
C GLY A 46 1.80 -1.64 5.10
N SER A 47 1.16 -2.04 3.99
CA SER A 47 0.91 -3.43 3.63
C SER A 47 2.20 -4.24 3.42
N ILE A 48 3.27 -3.64 2.88
CA ILE A 48 4.58 -4.30 2.75
C ILE A 48 5.11 -4.70 4.13
N PHE A 49 5.13 -3.79 5.11
CA PHE A 49 5.63 -4.11 6.45
C PHE A 49 4.76 -5.12 7.21
N THR A 50 3.43 -5.01 7.11
CA THR A 50 2.54 -6.00 7.74
C THR A 50 2.72 -7.38 7.13
N SER A 51 2.85 -7.47 5.80
CA SER A 51 3.08 -8.73 5.10
C SER A 51 4.45 -9.32 5.44
N LEU A 52 5.50 -8.48 5.53
CA LEU A 52 6.83 -8.92 5.96
C LEU A 52 6.81 -9.51 7.38
N ALA A 53 6.06 -8.90 8.31
CA ALA A 53 5.90 -9.45 9.66
C ALA A 53 5.29 -10.86 9.61
N VAL A 54 4.25 -11.07 8.80
CA VAL A 54 3.60 -12.39 8.64
C VAL A 54 4.55 -13.40 8.00
N ILE A 55 5.33 -13.01 7.00
CA ILE A 55 6.31 -13.88 6.33
C ILE A 55 7.40 -14.32 7.31
N VAL A 56 8.00 -13.39 8.06
CA VAL A 56 9.03 -13.67 9.07
C VAL A 56 8.46 -14.58 10.16
N TYR A 57 7.24 -14.32 10.62
CA TYR A 57 6.56 -15.16 11.60
C TYR A 57 6.31 -16.59 11.06
N GLY A 58 5.83 -16.72 9.83
CA GLY A 58 5.56 -18.01 9.19
C GLY A 58 6.82 -18.87 9.04
N PHE A 59 7.91 -18.29 8.54
CA PHE A 59 9.19 -19.01 8.42
C PHE A 59 9.77 -19.40 9.77
N SER A 60 9.68 -18.53 10.78
CA SER A 60 10.20 -18.84 12.12
C SER A 60 9.40 -19.95 12.81
N ARG A 61 8.06 -19.92 12.73
CA ARG A 61 7.20 -20.96 13.32
C ARG A 61 7.35 -22.30 12.62
N TRP A 62 7.55 -22.30 11.31
CA TRP A 62 7.82 -23.54 10.56
C TRP A 62 9.11 -24.23 11.04
N ASN A 63 10.19 -23.48 11.26
CA ASN A 63 11.45 -24.03 11.79
C ASN A 63 11.29 -24.68 13.19
N ILE A 64 10.36 -24.21 14.01
CA ILE A 64 10.17 -24.71 15.38
C ILE A 64 9.19 -25.88 15.42
N THR A 65 8.07 -25.78 14.71
CA THR A 65 6.95 -26.75 14.82
C THR A 65 6.95 -27.80 13.72
N GLY A 66 7.58 -27.52 12.56
CA GLY A 66 7.55 -28.41 11.39
C GLY A 66 6.19 -28.50 10.68
N ASP A 67 5.17 -27.76 11.13
CA ASP A 67 3.83 -27.80 10.54
C ASP A 67 3.79 -27.04 9.21
N SER A 68 3.35 -27.73 8.15
CA SER A 68 3.22 -27.21 6.80
C SER A 68 2.28 -25.99 6.69
N LYS A 69 1.37 -25.79 7.65
CA LYS A 69 0.47 -24.63 7.65
C LYS A 69 1.20 -23.29 7.67
N PHE A 70 2.32 -23.20 8.39
CA PHE A 70 3.06 -21.95 8.53
C PHE A 70 3.83 -21.58 7.26
N ILE A 71 4.36 -22.57 6.53
CA ILE A 71 5.02 -22.29 5.24
C ILE A 71 4.01 -21.93 4.16
N VAL A 72 2.84 -22.57 4.16
CA VAL A 72 1.73 -22.20 3.27
C VAL A 72 1.29 -20.76 3.51
N LEU A 73 1.16 -20.34 4.78
CA LEU A 73 0.85 -18.95 5.13
C LEU A 73 1.89 -17.96 4.59
N ALA A 74 3.18 -18.24 4.78
CA ALA A 74 4.25 -17.37 4.30
C ALA A 74 4.24 -17.24 2.76
N LEU A 75 4.11 -18.35 2.05
CA LEU A 75 4.07 -18.36 0.58
C LEU A 75 2.85 -17.62 0.01
N HIS A 76 1.65 -17.86 0.57
CA HIS A 76 0.44 -17.13 0.14
C HIS A 76 0.58 -15.63 0.40
N THR A 77 1.20 -15.24 1.52
CA THR A 77 1.43 -13.83 1.85
C THR A 77 2.40 -13.17 0.86
N ILE A 78 3.45 -13.88 0.41
CA ILE A 78 4.37 -13.39 -0.61
C ILE A 78 3.63 -13.16 -1.94
N VAL A 79 2.83 -14.13 -2.38
CA VAL A 79 2.04 -13.99 -3.62
C VAL A 79 1.07 -12.82 -3.51
N ALA A 80 0.34 -12.72 -2.40
CA ALA A 80 -0.56 -11.60 -2.15
C ALA A 80 0.16 -10.25 -2.16
N LEU A 81 1.36 -10.18 -1.58
CA LEU A 81 2.18 -8.96 -1.58
C LEU A 81 2.60 -8.53 -2.98
N VAL A 82 3.08 -9.47 -3.81
CA VAL A 82 3.46 -9.20 -5.20
C VAL A 82 2.25 -8.70 -5.99
N CYS A 83 1.11 -9.38 -5.87
CA CYS A 83 -0.13 -8.95 -6.51
C CYS A 83 -0.54 -7.54 -6.05
N LEU A 84 -0.46 -7.24 -4.75
CA LEU A 84 -0.83 -5.93 -4.19
C LEU A 84 0.06 -4.81 -4.76
N VAL A 85 1.38 -5.02 -4.82
CA VAL A 85 2.34 -4.02 -5.30
C VAL A 85 2.13 -3.69 -6.79
N ILE A 86 1.67 -4.64 -7.59
CA ILE A 86 1.39 -4.42 -9.02
C ILE A 86 -0.01 -3.82 -9.22
N THR A 87 -1.01 -4.34 -8.52
CA THR A 87 -2.41 -3.94 -8.71
C THR A 87 -2.72 -2.56 -8.16
N ASN A 88 -2.11 -2.15 -7.03
CA ASN A 88 -2.38 -0.86 -6.42
C ASN A 88 -1.99 0.35 -7.32
N PRO A 89 -0.77 0.45 -7.90
CA PRO A 89 -0.44 1.55 -8.80
C PRO A 89 -1.27 1.51 -10.09
N THR A 90 -1.60 0.31 -10.60
CA THR A 90 -2.45 0.15 -11.79
C THR A 90 -3.85 0.70 -11.54
N GLY A 91 -4.46 0.36 -10.39
CA GLY A 91 -5.76 0.89 -9.97
C GLY A 91 -5.72 2.41 -9.79
N ALA A 92 -4.71 2.92 -9.09
CA ALA A 92 -4.55 4.36 -8.88
C ALA A 92 -4.42 5.15 -10.20
N HIS A 93 -3.65 4.62 -11.16
CA HIS A 93 -3.52 5.20 -12.48
C HIS A 93 -4.85 5.21 -13.25
N ALA A 94 -5.58 4.08 -13.24
CA ALA A 94 -6.89 3.99 -13.89
C ALA A 94 -7.90 4.98 -13.30
N ILE A 95 -7.95 5.13 -11.98
CA ILE A 95 -8.84 6.07 -11.30
C ILE A 95 -8.44 7.52 -11.62
N ALA A 96 -7.16 7.87 -11.55
CA ALA A 96 -6.69 9.22 -11.88
C ALA A 96 -7.01 9.61 -13.33
N ARG A 97 -6.81 8.68 -14.27
CA ARG A 97 -7.14 8.87 -15.69
C ARG A 97 -8.65 9.03 -15.92
N ALA A 98 -9.47 8.24 -15.23
CA ALA A 98 -10.93 8.33 -15.30
C ALA A 98 -11.42 9.66 -14.72
N ALA A 99 -10.93 10.06 -13.54
CA ALA A 99 -11.27 11.33 -12.90
C ALA A 99 -10.99 12.53 -13.82
N HIS A 100 -9.81 12.55 -14.45
CA HIS A 100 -9.47 13.62 -15.39
C HIS A 100 -10.38 13.61 -16.63
N ARG A 101 -10.73 12.42 -17.16
CA ARG A 101 -11.63 12.30 -18.31
C ARG A 101 -13.06 12.74 -17.98
N SER A 102 -13.50 12.54 -16.73
CA SER A 102 -14.80 13.01 -16.23
C SER A 102 -14.83 14.50 -15.88
N GLY A 103 -13.76 15.26 -16.16
CA GLY A 103 -13.69 16.71 -15.93
C GLY A 103 -13.34 17.11 -14.50
N VAL A 104 -12.97 16.18 -13.62
CA VAL A 104 -12.49 16.49 -12.27
C VAL A 104 -11.04 16.96 -12.37
N MET A 105 -10.83 18.28 -12.29
CA MET A 105 -9.49 18.86 -12.35
C MET A 105 -8.82 18.92 -10.97
N PRO A 106 -7.47 18.91 -10.90
CA PRO A 106 -6.76 19.10 -9.65
C PRO A 106 -7.03 20.49 -9.06
N LYS A 107 -7.37 20.58 -7.77
CA LYS A 107 -7.83 21.84 -7.17
C LYS A 107 -6.74 22.91 -7.01
N GLN A 108 -5.48 22.49 -6.88
CA GLN A 108 -4.34 23.36 -6.57
C GLN A 108 -3.23 23.26 -7.63
N ALA A 109 -3.57 22.88 -8.86
CA ALA A 109 -2.60 22.88 -9.95
C ALA A 109 -2.28 24.32 -10.38
N VAL A 110 -0.99 24.66 -10.42
CA VAL A 110 -0.50 25.95 -10.97
C VAL A 110 -0.45 25.90 -12.50
N ILE A 111 -0.09 24.74 -13.07
CA ILE A 111 0.02 24.50 -14.50
C ILE A 111 -0.62 23.13 -14.78
N ASP A 112 -1.45 23.05 -15.81
CA ASP A 112 -2.07 21.80 -16.29
C ASP A 112 -1.81 21.61 -17.79
N GLU A 113 -0.61 21.11 -18.11
CA GLU A 113 -0.22 20.80 -19.49
C GLU A 113 -1.11 19.73 -20.13
N LEU A 114 -1.69 18.83 -19.32
CA LEU A 114 -2.54 17.74 -19.83
C LEU A 114 -3.85 18.29 -20.39
N LYS A 115 -4.38 19.35 -19.79
CA LYS A 115 -5.51 20.12 -20.33
C LYS A 115 -5.11 20.92 -21.57
N GLU A 116 -3.97 21.61 -21.52
CA GLU A 116 -3.49 22.43 -22.65
C GLU A 116 -3.20 21.58 -23.91
N ALA A 117 -2.62 20.39 -23.73
CA ALA A 117 -2.35 19.46 -24.82
C ALA A 117 -3.61 18.88 -25.47
N LYS A 118 -4.77 18.88 -24.80
CA LYS A 118 -6.06 18.48 -25.37
C LYS A 118 -6.81 19.63 -26.06
N LEU A 119 -6.40 20.87 -25.84
CA LEU A 119 -7.00 22.07 -26.45
C LEU A 119 -6.30 22.43 -27.78
N LYS A 120 -5.15 21.80 -28.08
CA LYS A 120 -4.50 21.82 -29.39
C LYS A 120 -4.96 20.64 -30.23
#